data_AF-A0A935U6B2-F1
#
_entry.id   AF-A0A935U6B2-F1
#
_cell.length_a   1.000
_cell.length_b   1.000
_cell.length_c   1.000
_cell.angle_alpha   90.00
_cell.angle_beta   90.00
_cell.angle_gamma   90.00
#
_symmetry.space_group_name_H-M   'P 1'
#
loop_
_entity.id
_entity.type
_entity.pdbx_description
1 polymer ?
#
loop_
_entity_poly.entity_id
_entity_poly.type
_entity_poly.pdbx_seq_one_letter_code
_entity_poly.pdbx_strand_id
1 'polypeptide(L)'
;MKSFCRIWQTLYPRAVKSLMNHEEQLLAFFRIKEPELWSSIRTTNLIERRFREVRRRTRPMGVFSDRTSMERILYAIFTHENLKENTMTPFLIMTHNS
;
A
#
# COMPACT_ATOMS: atom_id res chain seq x y z
N MET A 1 -19.53 12.19 -7.61
CA MET A 1 -19.77 11.62 -6.26
C MET A 1 -21.16 11.91 -5.70
N LYS A 2 -21.82 13.02 -6.03
CA LYS A 2 -23.14 13.40 -5.47
C LYS A 2 -24.25 12.34 -5.62
N SER A 3 -24.36 11.68 -6.78
CA SER A 3 -25.33 10.61 -7.02
C SER A 3 -25.08 9.38 -6.14
N PHE A 4 -23.81 8.95 -6.02
CA PHE A 4 -23.40 7.87 -5.13
C PHE A 4 -23.73 8.18 -3.68
N CYS A 5 -23.41 9.39 -3.22
CA CYS A 5 -23.70 9.83 -1.86
C CYS A 5 -25.20 9.74 -1.57
N ARG A 6 -26.05 10.22 -2.49
CA ARG A 6 -27.51 10.17 -2.33
C ARG A 6 -28.05 8.75 -2.11
N ILE A 7 -27.49 7.75 -2.80
CA ILE A 7 -27.94 6.35 -2.70
C ILE A 7 -27.47 5.73 -1.38
N TRP A 8 -26.21 5.96 -1.00
CA TRP A 8 -25.58 5.25 0.12
C TRP A 8 -25.60 6.00 1.45
N GLN A 9 -26.07 7.25 1.47
CA GLN A 9 -26.13 8.08 2.68
C GLN A 9 -26.95 7.42 3.79
N THR A 10 -28.05 6.76 3.43
CA THR A 10 -28.96 6.12 4.39
C THR A 10 -28.34 4.88 5.02
N LEU A 11 -27.65 4.06 4.22
CA LEU A 11 -27.06 2.79 4.66
C LEU A 11 -25.70 2.99 5.37
N TYR A 12 -24.84 3.88 4.85
CA TYR A 12 -23.47 4.05 5.33
C TYR A 12 -23.08 5.53 5.50
N PRO A 13 -23.75 6.28 6.40
CA PRO A 13 -23.54 7.71 6.56
C PRO A 13 -22.10 8.08 6.94
N ARG A 14 -21.42 7.24 7.73
CA ARG A 14 -20.01 7.46 8.13
C ARG A 14 -19.05 7.32 6.95
N ALA A 15 -19.25 6.31 6.11
CA ALA A 15 -18.42 6.09 4.93
C ALA A 15 -18.60 7.22 3.92
N VAL A 16 -19.83 7.66 3.69
CA VAL A 16 -20.12 8.80 2.79
C VAL A 16 -19.50 10.10 3.33
N LYS A 17 -19.58 10.35 4.64
CA LYS A 17 -18.92 11.51 5.26
C LYS A 17 -17.40 11.49 5.05
N SER A 18 -16.75 10.35 5.28
CA SER A 18 -15.30 10.19 5.02
C SER A 18 -14.97 10.44 3.55
N LEU A 19 -15.77 9.85 2.65
CA LEU A 19 -15.59 10.01 1.21
C LEU A 19 -15.67 11.49 0.76
N MET A 20 -16.62 12.25 1.32
CA MET A 20 -16.75 13.70 1.06
C MET A 20 -15.56 14.49 1.61
N ASN A 21 -15.11 14.17 2.82
CA ASN A 21 -13.98 14.86 3.45
C ASN A 21 -12.67 14.70 2.66
N HIS A 22 -12.52 13.59 1.93
CA HIS A 22 -11.31 13.27 1.16
C HIS A 22 -11.51 13.37 -0.36
N GLU A 23 -12.59 14.00 -0.84
CA GLU A 23 -12.95 14.04 -2.27
C GLU A 23 -11.80 14.58 -3.14
N GLU A 24 -11.17 15.68 -2.75
CA GLU A 24 -10.07 16.28 -3.51
C GLU A 24 -8.86 15.35 -3.64
N GLN A 25 -8.51 14.63 -2.56
CA GLN A 25 -7.38 13.72 -2.53
C GLN A 25 -7.65 12.48 -3.39
N LEU A 26 -8.89 11.97 -3.36
CA LEU A 26 -9.31 10.83 -4.17
C LEU A 26 -9.33 11.12 -5.67
N LEU A 27 -9.60 12.37 -6.05
CA LEU A 27 -9.63 12.81 -7.45
C LEU A 27 -8.29 13.40 -7.92
N ALA A 28 -7.28 13.47 -7.05
CA ALA A 28 -5.97 14.06 -7.35
C ALA A 28 -5.27 13.42 -8.56
N PHE A 29 -5.48 12.12 -8.79
CA PHE A 29 -4.82 11.39 -9.88
C PHE A 29 -5.26 11.87 -11.28
N PHE A 30 -6.42 12.52 -11.41
CA PHE A 30 -6.86 13.10 -12.69
C PHE A 30 -5.94 14.24 -13.16
N ARG A 31 -5.10 14.80 -12.28
CA ARG A 31 -4.08 15.79 -12.66
C ARG A 31 -2.91 15.18 -13.42
N ILE A 32 -2.74 13.86 -13.41
CA ILE A 32 -1.68 13.15 -14.11
C ILE A 32 -2.04 13.07 -15.60
N LYS A 33 -1.15 13.57 -16.46
CA LYS A 33 -1.37 13.70 -17.92
C LYS A 33 -1.29 12.38 -18.69
N GLU A 34 -0.99 11.27 -18.02
CA GLU A 34 -0.79 9.92 -18.58
C GLU A 34 -1.96 9.00 -18.20
N PRO A 35 -2.97 8.83 -19.07
CA PRO A 35 -4.18 8.05 -18.74
C PRO A 35 -3.92 6.56 -18.54
N GLU A 36 -2.85 6.03 -19.13
CA GLU A 36 -2.44 4.63 -18.98
C GLU A 36 -2.16 4.29 -17.50
N LEU A 37 -1.58 5.24 -16.76
CA LEU A 37 -1.29 5.09 -15.33
C LEU A 37 -2.55 5.09 -14.46
N TRP A 38 -3.66 5.66 -14.92
CA TRP A 38 -4.90 5.72 -14.14
C TRP A 38 -5.48 4.33 -13.83
N SER A 39 -5.22 3.35 -14.70
CA SER A 39 -5.63 1.96 -14.46
C SER A 39 -4.90 1.36 -13.26
N SER A 40 -3.60 1.61 -13.16
CA SER A 40 -2.72 1.12 -12.11
C SER A 40 -2.93 1.86 -10.79
N ILE A 41 -3.16 3.17 -10.84
CA ILE A 41 -3.37 4.00 -9.64
C ILE A 41 -4.71 3.69 -8.95
N ARG A 42 -5.76 3.37 -9.74
CA ARG A 42 -7.09 3.06 -9.20
C ARG A 42 -7.17 1.69 -8.52
N THR A 43 -6.19 0.81 -8.72
CA THR A 43 -6.19 -0.51 -8.10
C THR A 43 -5.24 -0.57 -6.90
N THR A 44 -5.71 -1.18 -5.82
CA THR A 44 -4.90 -1.49 -4.63
C THR A 44 -4.20 -2.84 -4.73
N ASN A 45 -4.37 -3.59 -5.84
CA ASN A 45 -3.88 -4.95 -6.02
C ASN A 45 -2.39 -5.11 -5.69
N LEU A 46 -1.55 -4.18 -6.14
CA LEU A 46 -0.11 -4.22 -5.90
C LEU A 46 0.23 -4.10 -4.41
N ILE A 47 -0.35 -3.10 -3.75
CA ILE A 47 -0.14 -2.82 -2.32
C ILE A 47 -0.72 -3.95 -1.45
N GLU A 48 -1.93 -4.39 -1.74
CA GLU A 48 -2.58 -5.49 -1.03
C GLU A 48 -1.82 -6.80 -1.16
N ARG A 49 -1.27 -7.09 -2.34
CA ARG A 49 -0.41 -8.26 -2.56
C ARG A 49 0.85 -8.19 -1.70
N ARG A 50 1.49 -7.01 -1.60
CA ARG A 50 2.65 -6.83 -0.69
C ARG A 50 2.29 -7.06 0.76
N PHE A 51 1.23 -6.43 1.27
CA PHE A 51 0.84 -6.60 2.66
C PHE A 51 0.40 -8.03 3.00
N ARG A 52 -0.23 -8.72 2.05
CA ARG A 52 -0.58 -10.14 2.19
C ARG A 52 0.67 -10.99 2.35
N GLU A 53 1.71 -10.72 1.58
CA GLU A 53 2.97 -11.47 1.65
C GLU A 53 3.73 -11.22 2.95
N VAL A 54 3.81 -9.96 3.39
CA VAL A 54 4.34 -9.61 4.72
C VAL A 54 3.60 -10.38 5.81
N ARG A 55 2.25 -10.34 5.80
CA ARG A 55 1.43 -11.05 6.78
C ARG A 55 1.61 -12.56 6.72
N ARG A 56 1.75 -13.13 5.53
CA ARG A 56 1.99 -14.58 5.33
C ARG A 56 3.29 -15.01 5.99
N ARG A 57 4.36 -14.23 5.84
CA ARG A 57 5.70 -14.51 6.39
C ARG A 57 5.80 -14.22 7.89
N THR A 58 5.06 -13.23 8.40
CA THR A 58 5.06 -12.91 9.84
C THR A 58 4.06 -13.72 10.66
N ARG A 59 3.02 -14.31 10.05
CA ARG A 59 2.02 -15.15 10.74
C ARG A 59 2.62 -16.23 11.66
N PRO A 60 3.64 -17.02 11.27
CA PRO A 60 4.22 -18.04 12.16
C PRO A 60 5.05 -17.47 13.33
N MET A 61 5.41 -16.19 13.30
CA MET A 61 6.30 -15.58 14.31
C MET A 61 5.57 -15.22 15.61
N GLY A 62 4.24 -15.11 15.58
CA GLY A 62 3.41 -14.85 16.77
C GLY A 62 3.61 -13.44 17.35
N VAL A 63 4.67 -13.25 18.13
CA VAL A 63 5.03 -11.99 18.80
C VAL A 63 6.49 -11.68 18.55
N PHE A 64 6.81 -10.42 18.28
CA PHE A 64 8.19 -9.95 18.18
C PHE A 64 8.69 -9.53 19.56
N SER A 65 9.91 -9.95 19.91
CA SER A 65 10.55 -9.61 21.18
C SER A 65 10.96 -8.14 21.28
N ASP A 66 11.30 -7.51 20.16
CA ASP A 66 11.75 -6.13 20.09
C ASP A 66 11.41 -5.48 18.74
N ARG A 67 11.33 -4.15 18.72
CA ARG A 67 11.08 -3.35 17.52
C ARG A 67 12.18 -3.55 16.48
N THR A 68 13.45 -3.61 16.87
CA THR A 68 14.55 -3.81 15.92
C THR A 68 14.45 -5.17 15.22
N SER A 69 14.00 -6.21 15.93
CA SER A 69 13.74 -7.54 15.35
C SER A 69 12.65 -7.48 14.27
N MET A 70 11.57 -6.72 14.51
CA MET A 70 10.51 -6.50 13.53
C MET A 70 11.03 -5.77 12.29
N GLU A 71 11.80 -4.70 12.47
CA GLU A 71 12.35 -3.90 11.38
C GLU A 71 13.27 -4.72 10.47
N ARG A 72 14.16 -5.55 11.06
CA ARG A 72 15.02 -6.48 10.30
C ARG A 72 14.22 -7.47 9.46
N ILE A 73 13.16 -8.04 10.01
CA ILE A 73 12.32 -9.01 9.31
C ILE A 73 11.56 -8.33 8.17
N LEU A 74 10.99 -7.15 8.42
CA LEU A 74 10.29 -6.38 7.40
C LEU A 74 11.23 -6.01 6.25
N TYR A 75 12.44 -5.54 6.57
CA TYR A 75 13.48 -5.24 5.60
C TYR A 75 13.87 -6.46 4.76
N ALA A 76 14.08 -7.61 5.40
CA ALA A 76 14.42 -8.85 4.70
C ALA A 76 13.31 -9.29 3.74
N ILE A 77 12.03 -9.16 4.15
CA ILE A 77 10.88 -9.49 3.29
C ILE A 77 10.83 -8.57 2.08
N PHE A 78 10.92 -7.25 2.27
CA PHE A 78 10.87 -6.31 1.15
C PHE A 78 12.06 -6.45 0.22
N THR A 79 13.26 -6.66 0.76
CA THR A 79 14.47 -6.93 -0.03
C THR A 79 14.28 -8.14 -0.92
N HIS A 80 13.76 -9.24 -0.36
CA HIS A 80 13.51 -10.46 -1.12
C HIS A 80 12.44 -10.28 -2.21
N GLU A 81 11.33 -9.58 -1.91
CA GLU A 81 10.29 -9.31 -2.91
C GLU A 81 10.78 -8.38 -4.02
N ASN A 82 11.58 -7.36 -3.71
CA ASN A 82 12.15 -6.45 -4.70
C ASN A 82 13.18 -7.16 -5.60
N LEU A 83 13.99 -8.06 -5.04
CA LEU A 83 14.89 -8.93 -5.80
C LEU A 83 14.13 -9.80 -6.80
N LYS A 84 13.03 -10.42 -6.37
CA LYS A 84 12.18 -11.26 -7.21
C LYS A 84 11.57 -10.48 -8.39
N GLU A 85 11.28 -9.20 -8.20
CA GLU A 85 10.71 -8.34 -9.23
C GLU A 85 11.74 -7.59 -10.08
N ASN A 86 13.03 -7.81 -9.84
CA ASN A 86 14.14 -7.09 -10.47
C ASN A 86 14.04 -5.55 -10.30
N THR A 87 13.33 -5.09 -9.28
CA THR A 87 13.14 -3.66 -8.95
C THR A 87 14.16 -3.18 -7.92
N MET A 88 15.32 -3.82 -7.86
CA MET A 88 16.33 -3.56 -6.84
C MET A 88 16.72 -2.08 -6.84
N THR A 89 16.42 -1.40 -5.74
CA THR A 89 16.88 -0.04 -5.50
C THR A 89 18.38 -0.06 -5.16
N PRO A 90 19.18 0.92 -5.62
CA PRO A 90 20.63 0.96 -5.41
C PRO A 90 21.07 0.93 -3.93
N PHE A 91 20.18 1.23 -3.00
CA PHE A 91 20.45 1.30 -1.56
C PHE A 91 20.83 -0.05 -0.93
N LEU A 92 20.48 -1.19 -1.56
CA LEU A 92 20.84 -2.53 -1.06
C LEU A 92 22.33 -2.87 -1.27
N ILE A 93 22.98 -2.27 -2.25
CA ILE A 93 24.40 -2.54 -2.56
C ILE A 93 25.33 -1.89 -1.52
N MET A 94 24.87 -0.83 -0.83
CA MET A 94 25.76 0.01 -0.01
C MET A 94 25.83 -0.38 1.47
N THR A 95 25.00 -1.32 1.94
CA THR A 95 24.95 -1.68 3.38
C THR A 95 25.86 -2.84 3.78
N HIS A 96 26.63 -3.40 2.83
CA HIS A 96 27.49 -4.56 3.08
C HIS A 96 28.99 -4.22 3.21
N ASN A 97 29.37 -2.95 3.32
CA ASN A 97 30.73 -2.50 3.61
C ASN A 97 30.74 -1.39 4.67
N SER A 98 30.77 -1.78 5.95
CA SER A 98 31.34 -1.01 7.07
C SER A 98 31.63 -1.96 8.23
#